data_AF-A0A375J3D8-F1
#
_entry.id   AF-A0A375J3D8-F1
#
_cell.length_a   1.000
_cell.length_b   1.000
_cell.length_c   1.000
_cell.angle_alpha   90.00
_cell.angle_beta   90.00
_cell.angle_gamma   90.00
#
_symmetry.space_group_name_H-M   'P 1'
#
loop_
_entity.id
_entity.type
_entity.pdbx_description
1 polymer ?
#
loop_
_entity_poly.entity_id
_entity_poly.type
_entity_poly.pdbx_seq_one_letter_code
_entity_poly.pdbx_strand_id
1 'polypeptide(L)'
;MIRVSPLAGLCLATAALTFPGAAQAATDIDCDPSARPSGINEAQRMICESALFSMGYQRIYADQQRLLKAGAITEADIAAFRTKRDRCDTAACLDAVFREWRTFAAQARARP
;
A
#
# COMPACT_ATOMS: atom_id res chain seq x y z
N MET A 1 70.21 6.86 -19.55
CA MET A 1 69.32 7.51 -20.54
C MET A 1 67.90 7.44 -20.02
N ILE A 2 67.27 8.61 -19.84
CA ILE A 2 65.92 8.86 -19.32
C ILE A 2 64.90 8.76 -20.46
N ARG A 3 63.68 8.20 -20.25
CA ARG A 3 62.33 8.68 -20.69
C ARG A 3 61.23 7.86 -19.98
N VAL A 4 60.55 8.38 -18.94
CA VAL A 4 59.30 9.20 -18.91
C VAL A 4 58.01 8.38 -19.15
N SER A 5 57.24 8.15 -18.07
CA SER A 5 55.81 7.76 -18.08
C SER A 5 54.93 8.96 -18.46
N PRO A 6 53.68 8.76 -18.95
CA PRO A 6 52.54 9.07 -18.07
C PRO A 6 51.23 8.26 -18.30
N LEU A 7 50.50 8.12 -17.20
CA LEU A 7 49.04 8.22 -17.01
C LEU A 7 48.15 8.37 -18.26
N ALA A 8 47.09 7.56 -18.35
CA ALA A 8 45.69 8.02 -18.53
C ALA A 8 44.75 6.84 -18.83
N GLY A 9 44.04 6.37 -17.81
CA GLY A 9 42.86 5.52 -17.98
C GLY A 9 41.79 5.99 -17.02
N LEU A 10 41.18 7.14 -17.32
CA LEU A 10 40.04 7.69 -16.59
C LEU A 10 38.87 6.67 -16.64
N CYS A 11 38.60 5.98 -15.55
CA CYS A 11 37.30 5.37 -15.32
C CYS A 11 36.41 6.38 -14.57
N LEU A 12 35.76 7.26 -15.32
CA LEU A 12 34.59 8.00 -14.84
C LEU A 12 33.40 7.04 -14.87
N ALA A 13 33.09 6.42 -13.73
CA ALA A 13 31.80 5.78 -13.52
C ALA A 13 30.93 6.71 -12.66
N THR A 14 30.18 7.58 -13.32
CA THR A 14 29.09 8.33 -12.71
C THR A 14 27.96 7.38 -12.34
N ALA A 15 27.95 6.89 -11.11
CA ALA A 15 26.78 6.24 -10.54
C ALA A 15 25.80 7.32 -10.06
N ALA A 16 24.93 7.77 -10.97
CA ALA A 16 23.77 8.57 -10.63
C ALA A 16 22.84 7.74 -9.72
N LEU A 17 22.79 8.06 -8.43
CA LEU A 17 21.72 7.60 -7.54
C LEU A 17 20.47 8.43 -7.83
N THR A 18 19.80 8.15 -8.94
CA THR A 18 18.38 8.51 -9.06
C THR A 18 17.59 7.42 -8.35
N PHE A 19 17.02 7.75 -7.20
CA PHE A 19 15.91 6.99 -6.62
C PHE A 19 14.62 7.58 -7.21
N PRO A 20 14.05 7.05 -8.31
CA PRO A 20 12.67 7.36 -8.63
C PRO A 20 11.76 6.42 -7.84
N GLY A 21 10.73 7.00 -7.24
CA GLY A 21 9.60 6.25 -6.72
C GLY A 21 9.63 6.09 -5.21
N ALA A 22 8.87 6.96 -4.53
CA ALA A 22 8.06 6.45 -3.44
C ALA A 22 7.30 5.26 -4.03
N ALA A 23 7.73 4.04 -3.75
CA ALA A 23 6.96 2.87 -4.10
C ALA A 23 5.62 3.05 -3.38
N GLN A 24 4.58 3.46 -4.10
CA GLN A 24 3.22 3.28 -3.62
C GLN A 24 3.16 1.79 -3.27
N ALA A 25 3.04 1.49 -1.98
CA ALA A 25 2.81 0.13 -1.55
C ALA A 25 1.59 -0.34 -2.35
N ALA A 26 1.77 -1.33 -3.22
CA ALA A 26 0.70 -1.84 -4.05
C ALA A 26 -0.38 -2.39 -3.11
N THR A 27 -1.38 -1.56 -2.83
CA THR A 27 -2.60 -1.97 -2.15
C THR A 27 -3.50 -2.66 -3.17
N ASP A 28 -4.48 -3.43 -2.71
CA ASP A 28 -5.46 -4.04 -3.62
C ASP A 28 -6.43 -3.03 -4.26
N ILE A 29 -6.29 -1.74 -3.94
CA ILE A 29 -6.94 -0.63 -4.63
C ILE A 29 -5.82 0.26 -5.18
N ASP A 30 -5.83 0.52 -6.49
CA ASP A 30 -4.99 1.53 -7.12
C ASP A 30 -5.83 2.77 -7.38
N CYS A 31 -5.45 3.89 -6.76
CA CYS A 31 -6.12 5.18 -6.91
C CYS A 31 -5.42 6.09 -7.94
N ASP A 32 -4.53 5.55 -8.79
CA ASP A 32 -3.93 6.31 -9.89
C ASP A 32 -5.05 6.79 -10.86
N PRO A 33 -5.27 8.11 -11.00
CA PRO A 33 -6.27 8.65 -11.92
C PRO A 33 -5.97 8.33 -13.40
N SER A 34 -4.73 7.96 -13.71
CA SER A 34 -4.26 7.56 -15.04
C SER A 34 -4.62 6.10 -15.36
N ALA A 35 -4.68 5.26 -14.32
CA ALA A 35 -5.19 3.91 -14.41
C ALA A 35 -6.72 3.99 -14.47
N ARG A 36 -7.30 4.22 -15.66
CA ARG A 36 -8.77 4.18 -15.82
C ARG A 36 -9.28 2.85 -15.30
N PRO A 37 -10.01 2.79 -14.17
CA PRO A 37 -10.33 1.51 -13.60
C PRO A 37 -11.58 1.00 -14.32
N SER A 38 -11.39 0.15 -15.33
CA SER A 38 -12.47 -0.68 -15.85
C SER A 38 -12.78 -1.73 -14.78
N GLY A 39 -13.71 -1.42 -13.87
CA GLY A 39 -14.17 -2.36 -12.84
C GLY A 39 -14.03 -1.92 -11.38
N ILE A 40 -13.82 -0.63 -11.08
CA ILE A 40 -13.97 -0.15 -9.69
C ILE A 40 -15.43 -0.19 -9.25
N ASN A 41 -15.67 -0.72 -8.06
CA ASN A 41 -16.96 -0.61 -7.40
C ASN A 41 -17.11 0.74 -6.69
N GLU A 42 -18.32 1.04 -6.22
CA GLU A 42 -18.65 2.31 -5.57
C GLU A 42 -17.81 2.57 -4.31
N ALA A 43 -17.53 1.54 -3.50
CA ALA A 43 -16.69 1.66 -2.32
C ALA A 43 -15.25 2.04 -2.68
N GLN A 44 -14.67 1.42 -3.70
CA GLN A 44 -13.33 1.73 -4.19
C GLN A 44 -13.25 3.16 -4.73
N ARG A 45 -14.29 3.60 -5.45
CA ARG A 45 -14.42 4.99 -5.91
C ARG A 45 -14.41 5.98 -4.74
N MET A 46 -15.26 5.75 -3.73
CA MET A 46 -15.31 6.58 -2.52
C MET A 46 -13.97 6.59 -1.75
N ILE A 47 -13.25 5.46 -1.73
CA ILE A 47 -11.91 5.38 -1.12
C ILE A 47 -10.93 6.30 -1.84
N CYS A 48 -10.95 6.33 -3.18
CA CYS A 48 -10.02 7.14 -3.96
C CYS A 48 -10.41 8.63 -4.02
N GLU A 49 -11.70 8.97 -3.98
CA GLU A 49 -12.20 10.35 -4.07
C GLU A 49 -11.93 11.18 -2.79
N SER A 50 -11.66 10.52 -1.65
CA SER A 50 -11.47 11.17 -0.36
C SER A 50 -10.13 10.83 0.26
N ALA A 51 -9.33 11.86 0.58
CA ALA A 51 -8.05 11.70 1.29
C ALA A 51 -8.20 10.97 2.64
N LEU A 52 -9.33 11.18 3.32
CA LEU A 52 -9.63 10.52 4.59
C LEU A 52 -9.73 9.00 4.40
N PHE A 53 -10.49 8.56 3.38
CA PHE A 53 -10.69 7.14 3.11
C PHE A 53 -9.48 6.50 2.45
N SER A 54 -8.80 7.19 1.52
CA SER A 54 -7.59 6.66 0.88
C SER A 54 -6.49 6.41 1.91
N MET A 55 -6.15 7.40 2.73
CA MET A 55 -5.14 7.24 3.79
C MET A 55 -5.60 6.24 4.87
N GLY A 56 -6.90 6.22 5.19
CA GLY A 56 -7.49 5.21 6.09
C GLY A 56 -7.27 3.80 5.57
N TYR A 57 -7.53 3.57 4.28
CA TYR A 57 -7.37 2.30 3.62
C TYR A 57 -5.91 1.85 3.58
N GLN A 58 -4.99 2.75 3.23
CA GLN A 58 -3.55 2.48 3.22
C GLN A 58 -3.05 1.98 4.60
N ARG A 59 -3.53 2.59 5.69
CA ARG A 59 -3.19 2.13 7.05
C ARG A 59 -3.75 0.76 7.38
N ILE A 60 -5.01 0.50 6.99
CA ILE A 60 -5.66 -0.81 7.18
C ILE A 60 -4.90 -1.89 6.41
N TYR A 61 -4.56 -1.65 5.15
CA TYR A 61 -3.82 -2.60 4.33
C TYR A 61 -2.43 -2.89 4.91
N ALA A 62 -1.67 -1.86 5.27
CA ALA A 62 -0.37 -2.04 5.90
C ALA A 62 -0.48 -2.85 7.21
N ASP A 63 -1.58 -2.69 7.93
CA ASP A 63 -1.86 -3.45 9.14
C ASP A 63 -2.21 -4.92 8.87
N GLN A 64 -3.03 -5.18 7.85
CA GLN A 64 -3.33 -6.52 7.37
C GLN A 64 -2.05 -7.27 7.03
N GLN A 65 -1.15 -6.66 6.25
CA GLN A 65 0.12 -7.29 5.86
C GLN A 65 1.00 -7.63 7.08
N ARG A 66 1.03 -6.76 8.10
CA ARG A 66 1.78 -7.04 9.34
C ARG A 66 1.17 -8.18 10.14
N LEU A 67 -0.16 -8.17 10.33
CA LEU A 67 -0.85 -9.19 11.11
C LEU A 67 -0.83 -10.55 10.42
N LEU A 68 -0.95 -10.57 9.10
CA LEU A 68 -0.86 -11.77 8.29
C LEU A 68 0.55 -12.39 8.39
N LYS A 69 1.58 -11.56 8.25
CA LYS A 69 2.98 -12.00 8.45
C LYS A 69 3.23 -12.53 9.86
N ALA A 70 2.58 -11.97 10.87
CA ALA A 70 2.66 -12.42 12.25
C ALA A 70 1.81 -13.68 12.54
N GLY A 71 1.01 -14.16 11.59
CA GLY A 71 0.08 -15.27 11.79
C GLY A 71 -1.11 -14.94 12.69
N ALA A 72 -1.33 -13.66 13.02
CA ALA A 72 -2.41 -13.21 13.90
C ALA A 72 -3.78 -13.17 13.20
N ILE A 73 -3.77 -13.11 11.86
CA ILE A 73 -4.96 -13.18 11.00
C ILE A 73 -4.66 -14.09 9.80
N THR A 74 -5.70 -14.44 9.07
CA THR A 74 -5.64 -15.24 7.85
C THR A 74 -6.00 -14.41 6.61
N GLU A 75 -5.70 -14.93 5.43
CA GLU A 75 -6.20 -14.37 4.16
C GLU A 75 -7.73 -14.33 4.11
N ALA A 76 -8.41 -15.26 4.78
CA ALA A 76 -9.88 -15.27 4.87
C ALA A 76 -10.42 -14.07 5.66
N ASP A 77 -9.72 -13.62 6.70
CA ASP A 77 -10.11 -12.42 7.45
C ASP A 77 -10.00 -11.16 6.58
N ILE A 78 -8.94 -11.07 5.77
CA ILE A 78 -8.73 -9.98 4.80
C ILE A 78 -9.83 -10.02 3.72
N ALA A 79 -10.14 -11.19 3.17
CA ALA A 79 -11.19 -11.36 2.18
C ALA A 79 -12.58 -11.01 2.74
N ALA A 80 -12.88 -11.37 3.98
CA ALA A 80 -14.12 -11.00 4.66
C ALA A 80 -14.24 -9.48 4.82
N PHE A 81 -13.15 -8.80 5.21
CA PHE A 81 -13.11 -7.34 5.26
C PHE A 81 -13.35 -6.71 3.88
N ARG A 82 -12.67 -7.19 2.83
CA ARG A 82 -12.86 -6.69 1.46
C ARG A 82 -14.29 -6.87 0.98
N THR A 83 -14.88 -8.03 1.24
CA THR A 83 -16.29 -8.31 0.90
C THR A 83 -17.25 -7.33 1.58
N LYS A 84 -17.01 -7.00 2.87
CA LYS A 84 -17.82 -6.00 3.58
C LYS A 84 -17.64 -4.60 3.00
N ARG A 85 -16.39 -4.20 2.74
CA ARG A 85 -16.03 -2.92 2.11
C ARG A 85 -16.76 -2.75 0.77
N ASP A 86 -16.65 -3.75 -0.10
CA ASP A 86 -17.14 -3.70 -1.48
C ASP A 86 -18.67 -3.66 -1.59
N ARG A 87 -19.38 -3.98 -0.50
CA ARG A 87 -20.85 -3.84 -0.40
C ARG A 87 -21.30 -2.44 0.03
N CYS A 88 -20.38 -1.57 0.45
CA CYS A 88 -20.75 -0.23 0.88
C CYS A 88 -21.00 0.69 -0.31
N ASP A 89 -22.08 1.46 -0.22
CA ASP A 89 -22.51 2.49 -1.16
C ASP A 89 -22.53 3.90 -0.54
N THR A 90 -22.20 4.01 0.75
CA THR A 90 -22.14 5.26 1.49
C THR A 90 -20.85 5.41 2.29
N ALA A 91 -20.42 6.65 2.49
CA ALA A 91 -19.27 6.99 3.33
C ALA A 91 -19.44 6.50 4.78
N ALA A 92 -20.65 6.58 5.34
CA ALA A 92 -20.94 6.11 6.69
C ALA A 92 -20.80 4.59 6.84
N CYS A 93 -21.22 3.82 5.82
CA CYS A 93 -20.99 2.37 5.77
C CYS A 93 -19.49 2.06 5.77
N LEU A 94 -18.74 2.72 4.87
CA LEU A 94 -17.31 2.48 4.71
C LEU A 94 -16.53 2.80 5.99
N ASP A 95 -16.84 3.92 6.63
CA ASP A 95 -16.28 4.33 7.91
C ASP A 95 -16.60 3.35 9.05
N ALA A 96 -17.82 2.77 9.06
CA ALA A 96 -18.17 1.70 10.01
C ALA A 96 -17.35 0.42 9.77
N VAL A 97 -17.17 0.00 8.53
CA VAL A 97 -16.32 -1.15 8.17
C VAL A 97 -14.86 -0.91 8.61
N PHE A 98 -14.35 0.30 8.43
CA PHE A 98 -12.99 0.66 8.87
C PHE A 98 -12.84 0.66 10.39
N ARG A 99 -13.86 1.11 11.13
CA ARG A 99 -13.92 0.98 12.60
C ARG A 99 -13.93 -0.49 13.03
N GLU A 100 -14.80 -1.29 12.43
CA GLU A 100 -14.94 -2.71 12.76
C GLU A 100 -13.60 -3.44 12.59
N TRP A 101 -12.92 -3.20 11.46
CA TRP A 101 -11.58 -3.75 11.22
C TRP A 101 -10.59 -3.37 12.32
N ARG A 102 -10.54 -2.09 12.72
CA ARG A 102 -9.60 -1.64 13.77
C ARG A 102 -9.84 -2.35 15.09
N THR A 103 -11.10 -2.55 15.46
CA THR A 103 -11.49 -3.29 16.66
C THR A 103 -11.05 -4.76 16.56
N PHE A 104 -11.34 -5.43 15.44
CA PHE A 104 -10.90 -6.80 15.18
C PHE A 104 -9.37 -6.94 15.24
N ALA A 105 -8.65 -6.06 14.54
CA ALA A 105 -7.20 -6.03 14.52
C ALA A 105 -6.60 -5.79 15.90
N ALA A 106 -7.22 -4.95 16.75
CA ALA A 106 -6.77 -4.75 18.12
C ALA A 106 -6.89 -6.04 18.94
N GLN A 107 -7.99 -6.79 18.78
CA GLN A 107 -8.18 -8.08 19.43
C GLN A 107 -7.22 -9.14 18.90
N ALA A 108 -6.98 -9.19 17.58
CA ALA A 108 -6.04 -10.12 16.97
C ALA A 108 -4.61 -9.93 17.50
N ARG A 109 -4.18 -8.69 17.76
CA ARG A 109 -2.87 -8.39 18.38
C ARG A 109 -2.77 -8.81 19.84
N ALA A 110 -3.89 -8.79 20.57
CA ALA A 110 -3.93 -9.10 21.99
C ALA A 110 -4.03 -10.62 22.25
N ARG A 111 -4.22 -11.43 21.21
CA ARG A 111 -4.25 -12.89 21.32
C ARG A 111 -2.82 -13.39 21.59
N PRO A 112 -2.60 -14.21 22.65
CA PRO A 112 -1.29 -14.73 23.01
C PRO A 112 -0.74 -15.73 21.98
#